data_AF-A0A7K9GED6-F1
#
_entry.id   AF-A0A7K9GED6-F1
#
_cell.length_a   1.000
_cell.length_b   1.000
_cell.length_c   1.000
_cell.angle_alpha   90.00
_cell.angle_beta   90.00
_cell.angle_gamma   90.00
#
_symmetry.space_group_name_H-M   'P 1'
#
loop_
_entity.id
_entity.type
_entity.pdbx_description
1 polymer ?
#
loop_
_entity_poly.entity_id
_entity_poly.type
_entity_poly.pdbx_seq_one_letter_code
_entity_poly.pdbx_strand_id
1 'polypeptide(L)'
;EWQWITRPLRQEQPIPNMITVFTDTGKESRKAAVTWKTKNTWQHKLLDACPEDSLQTLELLLVVWTCVTFTGPLNVVTDSLYVAGVAQRLEDASVK
;
A
#
# COMPACT_ATOMS: atom_id res chain seq x y z
N GLU A 1 -34.44 -13.21 -1.99
CA GLU A 1 -33.25 -13.83 -1.38
C GLU A 1 -32.08 -12.87 -1.53
N TRP A 2 -31.41 -12.50 -0.44
CA TRP A 2 -30.29 -11.56 -0.49
C TRP A 2 -29.01 -12.35 -0.76
N GLN A 3 -28.41 -12.16 -1.94
CA GLN A 3 -27.07 -12.64 -2.23
C GLN A 3 -26.06 -11.75 -1.50
N TRP A 4 -25.63 -12.17 -0.32
CA TRP A 4 -24.49 -11.60 0.39
C TRP A 4 -23.19 -11.98 -0.33
N ILE A 5 -22.94 -11.40 -1.51
CA ILE A 5 -21.62 -11.47 -2.12
C ILE A 5 -20.77 -10.39 -1.47
N THR A 6 -19.96 -10.79 -0.49
CA THR A 6 -18.91 -9.94 0.08
C THR A 6 -17.95 -9.61 -1.05
N ARG A 7 -17.96 -8.34 -1.50
CA ARG A 7 -17.00 -7.89 -2.51
C ARG A 7 -15.60 -7.91 -1.89
N PRO A 8 -14.61 -8.52 -2.58
CA PRO A 8 -13.21 -8.37 -2.22
C PRO A 8 -12.84 -6.88 -2.12
N LEU A 9 -12.07 -6.52 -1.10
CA LEU A 9 -11.49 -5.18 -0.92
C LEU A 9 -10.38 -4.90 -1.95
N ARG A 10 -9.76 -5.94 -2.51
CA ARG A 10 -8.78 -5.90 -3.59
C ARG A 10 -9.46 -5.95 -4.95
N GLN A 11 -8.76 -5.45 -5.95
CA GLN A 11 -9.10 -5.60 -7.36
C GLN A 11 -7.95 -6.30 -8.09
N GLU A 12 -8.27 -7.23 -8.99
CA GLU A 12 -7.25 -7.88 -9.84
C GLU A 12 -6.67 -6.93 -10.88
N GLN A 13 -7.47 -5.94 -11.30
CA GLN A 13 -7.08 -4.92 -12.27
C GLN A 13 -6.92 -3.57 -11.57
N PRO A 14 -6.00 -2.71 -12.04
CA PRO A 14 -5.86 -1.35 -11.52
C PRO A 14 -7.19 -0.58 -11.59
N ILE A 15 -7.50 0.16 -10.53
CA ILE A 15 -8.74 0.93 -10.45
C ILE A 15 -8.61 2.20 -11.32
N PRO A 16 -9.45 2.36 -12.36
CA PRO A 16 -9.36 3.51 -13.26
C PRO A 16 -9.63 4.82 -12.52
N ASN A 17 -8.94 5.88 -12.93
CA ASN A 17 -9.12 7.25 -12.44
C ASN A 17 -8.89 7.45 -10.92
N MET A 18 -8.32 6.47 -10.22
CA MET A 18 -7.94 6.57 -8.81
C MET A 18 -6.49 6.99 -8.65
N ILE A 19 -6.15 7.40 -7.43
CA ILE A 19 -4.78 7.73 -7.08
C ILE A 19 -3.90 6.47 -7.13
N THR A 20 -2.71 6.62 -7.71
CA THR A 20 -1.67 5.58 -7.69
C THR A 20 -0.54 6.06 -6.81
N VAL A 21 -0.25 5.28 -5.78
CA VAL A 21 0.80 5.52 -4.79
C VAL A 21 1.90 4.50 -5.02
N PHE A 22 3.12 4.97 -5.20
CA PHE A 22 4.32 4.15 -5.35
C PHE A 22 5.08 4.17 -4.04
N THR A 23 5.42 2.99 -3.53
CA THR A 23 6.15 2.81 -2.27
C THR A 23 7.51 2.21 -2.55
N ASP A 24 8.55 2.70 -1.90
CA ASP A 24 9.90 2.13 -1.99
C ASP A 24 10.66 2.35 -0.66
N THR A 25 11.54 1.43 -0.31
CA THR A 25 12.38 1.52 0.89
C THR A 25 13.85 1.26 0.58
N GLY A 26 14.71 2.12 1.12
CA GLY A 26 16.15 1.96 1.02
C GLY A 26 16.72 1.34 2.30
N LYS A 27 17.25 0.12 2.20
CA LYS A 27 17.89 -0.57 3.33
C LYS A 27 19.09 0.19 3.89
N GLU A 28 19.97 0.67 3.01
CA GLU A 28 21.19 1.38 3.41
C GLU A 28 20.89 2.81 3.88
N SER A 29 19.94 3.48 3.23
CA SER A 29 19.55 4.84 3.59
C SER A 29 18.64 4.90 4.82
N ARG A 30 18.06 3.76 5.24
CA ARG A 30 17.05 3.65 6.31
C ARG A 30 15.89 4.63 6.11
N LYS A 31 15.50 4.82 4.84
CA LYS A 31 14.42 5.72 4.45
C LYS A 31 13.36 4.97 3.71
N ALA A 32 12.12 5.33 4.01
CA ALA A 32 10.96 4.87 3.29
C ALA A 32 10.39 6.07 2.53
N ALA A 33 10.04 5.87 1.27
CA ALA A 33 9.51 6.90 0.41
C ALA A 33 8.18 6.45 -0.18
N VAL A 34 7.22 7.37 -0.20
CA VAL A 34 5.97 7.20 -0.93
C VAL A 34 5.76 8.38 -1.84
N THR A 35 5.38 8.11 -3.09
CA THR A 35 5.16 9.14 -4.10
C THR A 35 3.82 8.91 -4.79
N TRP A 36 3.14 10.01 -5.12
CA TRP A 36 1.88 9.96 -5.83
C TRP A 36 1.70 11.21 -6.66
N LYS A 37 0.77 11.19 -7.61
CA LYS A 37 0.49 12.32 -8.49
C LYS A 37 -0.88 12.91 -8.17
N THR A 38 -0.94 14.21 -7.94
CA THR A 38 -2.19 14.97 -7.71
C THR A 38 -2.28 16.10 -8.73
N LYS A 39 -3.34 16.11 -9.56
CA LYS A 39 -3.61 17.19 -10.55
C LYS A 39 -2.37 17.63 -11.35
N ASN A 40 -1.57 16.66 -11.83
CA ASN A 40 -0.30 16.83 -12.54
C ASN A 40 0.95 17.22 -11.73
N THR A 41 0.85 17.37 -10.42
CA THR A 41 2.02 17.60 -9.55
C THR A 41 2.39 16.32 -8.81
N TRP A 42 3.68 15.96 -8.88
CA TRP A 42 4.22 14.88 -8.06
C TRP A 42 4.32 15.33 -6.60
N GLN A 43 3.82 14.48 -5.72
CA GLN A 43 3.90 14.61 -4.27
C GLN A 43 4.76 13.47 -3.74
N HIS A 44 5.42 13.70 -2.62
CA HIS A 44 6.14 12.65 -1.94
C HIS A 44 6.09 12.85 -0.42
N LYS A 45 6.27 11.75 0.30
CA LYS A 45 6.49 11.74 1.74
C LYS A 45 7.64 10.80 2.03
N LEU A 46 8.56 11.28 2.87
CA LEU A 46 9.58 10.44 3.48
C LEU A 46 9.12 10.05 4.88
N LEU A 47 9.35 8.79 5.22
CA LEU A 47 9.23 8.25 6.56
C LEU A 47 10.60 7.75 6.99
N ASP A 48 11.00 8.13 8.20
CA ASP A 48 12.25 7.70 8.79
C ASP A 48 12.05 6.34 9.46
N ALA A 49 12.99 5.42 9.24
CA ALA A 49 12.97 4.13 9.90
C ALA A 49 13.52 4.24 11.33
N CYS A 50 12.92 3.49 12.26
CA CYS A 50 13.51 3.28 13.56
C CYS A 50 14.71 2.31 13.43
N PRO A 51 15.72 2.38 14.31
CA PRO A 51 16.84 1.43 14.29
C PRO A 51 16.42 -0.04 14.38
N GLU A 52 15.28 -0.30 15.01
CA GLU A 52 14.71 -1.64 15.20
C GLU A 52 13.89 -2.12 13.99
N ASP A 53 13.59 -1.24 13.03
CA ASP A 53 12.82 -1.59 11.84
C ASP A 53 13.67 -2.44 10.88
N SER A 54 13.13 -3.62 10.55
CA SER A 54 13.59 -4.39 9.41
C SER A 54 13.13 -3.74 8.09
N LEU A 55 13.74 -4.13 6.98
CA LEU A 55 13.29 -3.69 5.65
C LEU A 55 11.82 -4.06 5.41
N GLN A 56 11.43 -5.28 5.76
CA GLN A 56 10.07 -5.79 5.56
C GLN A 56 9.03 -5.05 6.40
N THR A 57 9.36 -4.69 7.65
CA THR A 57 8.46 -3.92 8.51
C THR A 57 8.32 -2.49 8.01
N LEU A 58 9.39 -1.91 7.46
CA LEU A 58 9.36 -0.57 6.87
C LEU A 58 8.54 -0.53 5.57
N GLU A 59 8.68 -1.53 4.70
CA GLU A 59 7.86 -1.67 3.49
C GLU A 59 6.38 -1.80 3.84
N LEU A 60 6.06 -2.62 4.85
CA LEU A 60 4.68 -2.79 5.32
C LEU A 60 4.13 -1.51 5.94
N LEU A 61 4.94 -0.77 6.71
CA LEU A 61 4.59 0.52 7.28
C LEU A 61 4.17 1.52 6.19
N LEU A 62 4.87 1.55 5.04
CA LEU A 62 4.50 2.43 3.93
C LEU A 62 3.10 2.14 3.39
N VAL A 63 2.75 0.87 3.24
CA VAL A 63 1.43 0.48 2.74
C VAL A 63 0.35 0.79 3.76
N VAL A 64 0.58 0.53 5.04
CA VAL A 64 -0.36 0.91 6.12
C VAL A 64 -0.54 2.42 6.15
N TRP A 65 0.55 3.19 6.14
CA TRP A 65 0.49 4.65 6.12
C TRP A 65 -0.31 5.15 4.91
N THR A 66 -0.09 4.54 3.74
CA THR A 66 -0.81 4.84 2.51
C THR A 66 -2.31 4.56 2.66
N CYS A 67 -2.70 3.39 3.14
CA CYS A 67 -4.10 3.04 3.38
C CYS A 67 -4.79 3.93 4.43
N VAL A 68 -4.07 4.42 5.44
CA VAL A 68 -4.61 5.34 6.45
C VAL A 68 -4.74 6.76 5.90
N THR A 69 -3.82 7.18 5.03
CA THR A 69 -3.76 8.54 4.49
C THR A 69 -4.82 8.78 3.41
N PHE A 70 -5.10 7.78 2.57
CA PHE A 70 -6.08 7.91 1.48
C PHE A 70 -7.40 7.23 1.86
N THR A 71 -8.47 8.01 2.00
CA THR A 71 -9.78 7.56 2.52
C THR A 71 -10.69 6.88 1.50
N GLY A 72 -10.19 6.58 0.30
CA GLY A 72 -10.97 6.00 -0.79
C GLY A 72 -10.19 4.92 -1.56
N PRO A 73 -10.79 4.34 -2.63
CA PRO A 73 -10.09 3.37 -3.46
C PRO A 73 -8.79 3.95 -4.00
N LEU A 74 -7.73 3.16 -3.95
CA LEU A 74 -6.40 3.55 -4.37
C LEU A 74 -5.69 2.37 -5.02
N ASN A 75 -4.72 2.68 -5.87
CA ASN A 75 -3.76 1.73 -6.38
C ASN A 75 -2.46 1.90 -5.60
N VAL A 76 -1.95 0.81 -5.01
CA VAL A 76 -0.63 0.79 -4.37
C VAL A 76 0.30 -0.03 -5.24
N VAL A 77 1.44 0.55 -5.62
CA VAL A 77 2.51 -0.11 -6.36
C VAL A 77 3.69 -0.27 -5.43
N THR A 78 4.08 -1.52 -5.20
CA THR A 78 5.21 -1.91 -4.36
C THR A 78 6.05 -2.93 -5.11
N ASP A 79 7.36 -2.86 -4.95
CA ASP A 79 8.33 -3.86 -5.41
C ASP A 79 8.57 -4.97 -4.39
N SER A 80 8.00 -4.84 -3.18
CA SER A 80 8.07 -5.85 -2.14
C SER A 80 7.06 -6.97 -2.36
N LEU A 81 7.56 -8.14 -2.79
CA LEU A 81 6.76 -9.38 -2.84
C LEU A 81 6.22 -9.78 -1.46
N TYR A 82 6.95 -9.44 -0.39
CA TYR A 82 6.50 -9.69 0.97
C TYR A 82 5.20 -8.92 1.27
N VAL A 83 5.20 -7.61 1.02
CA VAL A 83 4.03 -6.75 1.25
C VAL A 83 2.87 -7.13 0.34
N ALA A 84 3.13 -7.37 -0.95
CA ALA A 84 2.10 -7.84 -1.88
C ALA A 84 1.43 -9.14 -1.40
N GLY A 85 2.23 -10.10 -0.94
CA GLY A 85 1.71 -11.37 -0.40
C GLY A 85 0.95 -11.20 0.91
N VAL A 86 1.38 -10.30 1.80
CA VAL A 86 0.65 -9.96 3.04
C VAL A 86 -0.71 -9.35 2.71
N ALA A 87 -0.77 -8.37 1.81
CA ALA A 87 -2.01 -7.75 1.37
C ALA A 87 -2.98 -8.77 0.74
N GLN A 88 -2.47 -9.67 -0.10
CA GLN A 88 -3.26 -10.72 -0.73
C GLN A 88 -3.90 -11.66 0.30
N ARG A 89 -3.13 -12.11 1.31
CA ARG A 89 -3.61 -13.06 2.33
C ARG A 89 -4.48 -12.42 3.40
N LEU A 90 -4.26 -11.14 3.74
CA LEU A 90 -5.07 -10.42 4.74
C LEU A 90 -6.54 -10.37 4.34
N GLU A 91 -6.80 -10.17 3.04
CA GLU A 91 -8.14 -10.21 2.50
C GLU A 91 -8.75 -11.61 2.60
N ASP A 92 -8.01 -12.63 2.15
CA ASP A 92 -8.47 -14.03 2.22
C ASP A 92 -8.74 -14.47 3.67
N ALA A 93 -7.94 -14.00 4.63
CA ALA A 93 -8.09 -14.28 6.06
C ALA A 93 -9.24 -13.51 6.73
N SER A 94 -9.72 -12.43 6.12
CA SER A 94 -10.85 -11.62 6.61
C SER A 94 -12.21 -12.17 6.16
N VAL A 95 -12.22 -13.13 5.22
CA VAL A 95 -13.42 -13.88 4.84
C VAL A 95 -13.69 -14.93 5.92
N LYS A 96 -14.60 -14.62 6.86
CA LYS A 96 -15.25 -15.58 7.76
C LYS A 96 -16.68 -15.83 7.32
#